data_AF-A0A9W8IZG0-F1
#
_entry.id   AF-A0A9W8IZG0-F1
#
_cell.length_a   1.000
_cell.length_b   1.000
_cell.length_c   1.000
_cell.angle_alpha   90.00
_cell.angle_beta   90.00
_cell.angle_gamma   90.00
#
_symmetry.space_group_name_H-M   'P 1'
#
loop_
_entity.id
_entity.type
_entity.pdbx_description
1 polymer ?
#
loop_
_entity_poly.entity_id
_entity_poly.type
_entity_poly.pdbx_seq_one_letter_code
_entity_poly.pdbx_strand_id
1 'polypeptide(L)'
;MFKKPLHNLKTSSALRSSDRRKLKQRVTSAFNLSPEDGDLLVPDGIESVKVSTHLEEPGVAYLSSEGDPLWFTIGKGSDELIPTIYTLWKKDDLLPFLSTPAAVIPILTGGADLMIPGGRGV
;
A
#
# COMPACT_ATOMS: atom_id res chain seq x y z
N MET A 1 -0.14 -10.76 -4.49
CA MET A 1 0.50 -9.68 -5.27
C MET A 1 2.03 -9.72 -5.27
N PHE A 2 2.71 -9.74 -4.10
CA PHE A 2 4.19 -9.62 -4.01
C PHE A 2 4.90 -10.89 -3.50
N LYS A 3 4.34 -12.08 -3.74
CA LYS A 3 4.98 -13.37 -3.34
C LYS A 3 6.26 -13.64 -4.14
N LYS A 4 6.32 -13.15 -5.38
CA LYS A 4 7.52 -13.16 -6.22
C LYS A 4 8.14 -11.76 -6.20
N PRO A 5 9.49 -11.65 -6.33
CA PRO A 5 10.16 -10.36 -6.37
C PRO A 5 9.59 -9.46 -7.48
N LEU A 6 9.64 -8.15 -7.22
CA LEU A 6 9.33 -7.16 -8.24
C LEU A 6 10.41 -7.16 -9.32
N HIS A 7 9.98 -7.00 -10.57
CA HIS A 7 10.90 -6.85 -11.70
C HIS A 7 11.08 -5.36 -12.02
N ASN A 8 12.22 -5.05 -12.65
CA ASN A 8 12.51 -3.75 -13.26
C ASN A 8 12.37 -2.55 -12.30
N LEU A 9 12.80 -2.73 -11.04
CA LEU A 9 12.92 -1.62 -10.08
C LEU A 9 13.85 -0.55 -10.67
N LYS A 10 13.27 0.60 -11.02
CA LYS A 10 14.03 1.76 -11.48
C LYS A 10 14.55 2.55 -10.28
N THR A 11 15.42 3.51 -10.53
CA THR A 11 15.81 4.50 -9.52
C THR A 11 14.57 5.25 -9.03
N SER A 12 14.47 5.44 -7.72
CA SER A 12 13.45 6.31 -7.12
C SER A 12 13.72 7.78 -7.45
N SER A 13 12.68 8.60 -7.33
CA SER A 13 12.78 10.05 -7.53
C SER A 13 11.89 10.78 -6.54
N ALA A 14 12.45 11.77 -5.86
CA ALA A 14 11.70 12.64 -4.95
C ALA A 14 10.52 13.31 -5.68
N LEU A 15 9.34 13.28 -5.06
CA LEU A 15 8.18 13.99 -5.59
C LEU A 15 8.39 15.50 -5.47
N ARG A 16 7.97 16.23 -6.51
CA ARG A 16 7.86 17.69 -6.45
C ARG A 16 6.79 18.08 -5.43
N SER A 17 6.92 19.26 -4.83
CA SER A 17 5.97 19.78 -3.83
C SER A 17 4.52 19.76 -4.33
N SER A 18 4.28 20.09 -5.60
CA SER A 18 2.95 20.03 -6.21
C SER A 18 2.38 18.63 -6.30
N ASP A 19 3.21 17.63 -6.60
CA ASP A 19 2.78 16.24 -6.76
C ASP A 19 2.62 15.56 -5.41
N ARG A 20 3.48 15.88 -4.44
CA ARG A 20 3.29 15.52 -3.03
C ARG A 20 1.96 16.04 -2.52
N ARG A 21 1.62 17.31 -2.76
CA ARG A 21 0.33 17.89 -2.34
C ARG A 21 -0.86 17.16 -2.93
N LYS A 22 -0.80 16.78 -4.21
CA LYS A 22 -1.85 15.98 -4.86
C LYS A 22 -1.98 14.59 -4.24
N LEU A 23 -0.86 13.92 -3.98
CA LEU A 23 -0.84 12.61 -3.34
C LEU A 23 -1.42 12.69 -1.91
N LYS A 24 -1.00 13.68 -1.12
CA LYS A 24 -1.54 13.93 0.22
C LYS A 24 -3.05 14.14 0.17
N GLN A 25 -3.54 15.00 -0.72
CA GLN A 25 -4.98 15.24 -0.89
C GLN A 25 -5.73 13.95 -1.25
N ARG A 26 -5.16 13.11 -2.12
CA ARG A 26 -5.74 11.82 -2.50
C ARG A 26 -5.82 10.88 -1.31
N VAL A 27 -4.74 10.74 -0.53
CA VAL A 27 -4.70 9.93 0.70
C VAL A 27 -5.73 10.42 1.71
N THR A 28 -5.73 11.72 2.04
CA THR A 28 -6.66 12.25 3.05
C THR A 28 -8.11 12.12 2.64
N SER A 29 -8.41 12.29 1.35
CA SER A 29 -9.78 12.14 0.84
C SER A 29 -10.22 10.68 0.81
N ALA A 30 -9.34 9.77 0.36
CA ALA A 30 -9.67 8.34 0.22
C ALA A 30 -9.93 7.65 1.57
N PHE A 31 -9.22 8.07 2.61
CA PHE A 31 -9.29 7.46 3.94
C PHE A 31 -9.93 8.36 5.00
N ASN A 32 -10.55 9.49 4.59
CA ASN A 32 -11.20 10.47 5.48
C ASN A 32 -10.32 10.90 6.67
N LEU A 33 -9.09 11.30 6.37
CA LEU A 33 -8.05 11.61 7.37
C LEU A 33 -7.93 13.10 7.64
N SER A 34 -7.38 13.43 8.81
CA SER A 34 -6.99 14.80 9.14
C SER A 34 -5.80 15.26 8.27
N PRO A 35 -5.57 16.58 8.14
CA PRO A 35 -4.37 17.10 7.47
C PRO A 35 -3.05 16.64 8.10
N GLU A 36 -3.04 16.42 9.43
CA GLU A 36 -1.87 15.98 10.19
C GLU A 36 -1.53 14.52 9.88
N ASP A 37 -2.53 13.64 9.86
CA ASP A 37 -2.37 12.25 9.41
C ASP A 37 -1.87 12.19 7.95
N GLY A 38 -2.32 13.14 7.12
CA GLY A 38 -1.82 13.26 5.75
C GLY A 38 -0.32 13.54 5.66
N ASP A 39 0.25 14.34 6.57
CA ASP A 39 1.71 14.57 6.62
C ASP A 39 2.47 13.36 7.15
N LEU A 40 1.90 12.65 8.13
CA LEU A 40 2.47 11.40 8.64
C LEU A 40 2.59 10.34 7.54
N LEU A 41 1.54 10.17 6.72
CA LEU A 41 1.49 9.12 5.70
C LEU A 41 2.04 9.56 4.34
N VAL A 42 2.17 10.86 4.09
CA VAL A 42 2.80 11.42 2.89
C VAL A 42 3.85 12.44 3.32
N PRO A 43 4.98 11.99 3.89
CA PRO A 43 5.99 12.87 4.46
C PRO A 43 6.69 13.74 3.40
N ASP A 44 7.39 14.77 3.85
CA ASP A 44 8.29 15.52 2.99
C ASP A 44 9.43 14.64 2.47
N GLY A 45 9.87 14.90 1.24
CA GLY A 45 10.90 14.08 0.59
C GLY A 45 10.42 12.70 0.15
N ILE A 46 9.12 12.39 0.22
CA ILE A 46 8.59 11.12 -0.30
C ILE A 46 9.01 10.92 -1.77
N GLU A 47 9.50 9.73 -2.06
CA GLU A 47 9.98 9.35 -3.37
C GLU A 47 8.97 8.46 -4.09
N SER A 48 9.00 8.47 -5.41
CA SER A 48 8.25 7.54 -6.24
C SER A 48 9.19 6.70 -7.08
N VAL A 49 8.86 5.42 -7.21
CA VAL A 49 9.58 4.45 -8.05
C VAL A 49 8.60 3.70 -8.92
N LYS A 50 8.92 3.59 -10.21
CA LYS A 50 8.15 2.75 -11.14
C LYS A 50 8.52 1.29 -10.88
N VAL A 51 7.49 0.47 -10.72
CA VAL A 51 7.63 -0.97 -10.46
C VAL A 51 6.83 -1.76 -11.50
N SER A 52 7.20 -3.03 -11.69
CA SER A 52 6.38 -3.99 -12.43
C SER A 52 6.23 -5.27 -11.61
N THR A 53 5.00 -5.80 -11.55
CA THR A 53 4.76 -7.10 -10.92
C THR A 53 5.39 -8.22 -11.74
N HIS A 54 5.43 -9.42 -11.18
CA HIS A 54 5.86 -10.63 -11.90
C HIS A 54 4.92 -11.03 -13.05
N LEU A 55 3.75 -10.39 -13.16
CA LEU A 55 2.80 -10.52 -14.28
C LEU A 55 2.92 -9.35 -15.25
N GLU A 56 4.01 -8.58 -15.18
CA GLU A 56 4.29 -7.41 -16.02
C GLU A 56 3.29 -6.26 -15.85
N GLU A 57 2.50 -6.25 -14.77
CA GLU A 57 1.59 -5.15 -14.49
C GLU A 57 2.38 -3.94 -13.99
N PRO A 58 2.25 -2.77 -14.64
CA PRO A 58 2.97 -1.57 -14.23
C PRO A 58 2.35 -0.99 -12.96
N GLY A 59 3.18 -0.35 -12.14
CA GLY A 59 2.75 0.34 -10.95
C GLY A 59 3.72 1.41 -10.49
N VAL A 60 3.36 2.07 -9.40
CA VAL A 60 4.22 3.04 -8.71
C VAL A 60 4.24 2.67 -7.23
N ALA A 61 5.43 2.55 -6.64
CA ALA A 61 5.58 2.51 -5.19
C ALA A 61 6.06 3.89 -4.71
N TYR A 62 5.59 4.30 -3.53
CA TYR A 62 5.97 5.53 -2.86
C TYR A 62 6.73 5.19 -1.59
N LEU A 63 7.93 5.75 -1.46
CA LEU A 63 8.89 5.45 -0.40
C LEU A 63 9.13 6.69 0.45
N SER A 64 9.39 6.53 1.75
CA SER A 64 9.94 7.62 2.57
C SER A 64 11.33 8.01 2.06
N SER A 65 11.86 9.15 2.52
CA SER A 65 13.24 9.57 2.25
C SER A 65 14.29 8.57 2.78
N GLU A 66 13.90 7.69 3.70
CA GLU A 66 14.73 6.63 4.27
C GLU A 66 14.54 5.28 3.53
N GLY A 67 13.63 5.23 2.56
CA GLY A 67 13.35 4.03 1.76
C GLY A 67 12.21 3.16 2.29
N ASP A 68 11.51 3.55 3.36
CA ASP A 68 10.36 2.79 3.86
C ASP A 68 9.25 2.77 2.82
N PRO A 69 8.68 1.60 2.46
CA PRO A 69 7.59 1.56 1.51
C PRO A 69 6.30 2.03 2.20
N LEU A 70 5.64 3.05 1.66
CA LEU A 70 4.43 3.63 2.25
C LEU A 70 3.17 3.29 1.45
N TRP A 71 3.20 3.51 0.14
CA TRP A 71 2.03 3.32 -0.71
C TRP A 71 2.42 2.66 -2.00
N PHE A 72 1.44 2.05 -2.68
CA PHE A 72 1.62 1.65 -4.05
C PHE A 72 0.32 1.71 -4.85
N THR A 73 0.47 1.80 -6.17
CA THR A 73 -0.59 1.58 -7.15
C THR A 73 -0.15 0.46 -8.08
N ILE A 74 -1.10 -0.37 -8.53
CA ILE A 74 -0.87 -1.38 -9.57
C ILE A 74 -1.93 -1.21 -10.66
N GLY A 75 -1.53 -1.45 -11.90
CA GLY A 75 -2.36 -1.25 -13.06
C GLY A 75 -2.09 0.08 -13.74
N LYS A 76 -2.17 0.08 -15.07
CA LYS A 76 -1.90 1.28 -15.88
C LYS A 76 -2.98 2.33 -15.62
N GLY A 77 -2.58 3.45 -15.03
CA GLY A 77 -3.49 4.56 -14.72
C GLY A 77 -4.44 4.29 -13.55
N SER A 78 -4.10 3.33 -12.68
CA SER A 78 -4.92 3.05 -11.49
C SER A 78 -4.88 4.20 -10.49
N ASP A 79 -6.07 4.65 -10.11
CA ASP A 79 -6.32 5.58 -9.01
C ASP A 79 -6.54 4.88 -7.67
N GLU A 80 -6.41 3.55 -7.61
CA GLU A 80 -6.40 2.80 -6.36
C GLU A 80 -5.05 2.96 -5.67
N LEU A 81 -5.05 3.57 -4.48
CA LEU A 81 -3.87 3.74 -3.65
C LEU A 81 -3.93 2.75 -2.50
N ILE A 82 -2.96 1.84 -2.44
CA ILE A 82 -2.95 0.75 -1.48
C ILE A 82 -1.87 1.02 -0.43
N PRO A 83 -2.21 1.06 0.88
CA PRO A 83 -1.21 1.20 1.93
C PRO A 83 -0.37 -0.07 2.05
N THR A 84 0.91 0.10 2.37
CA THR A 84 1.76 -1.02 2.77
C THR A 84 1.48 -1.41 4.22
N ILE A 85 1.98 -2.56 4.65
CA ILE A 85 1.94 -2.96 6.06
C ILE A 85 2.70 -1.94 6.94
N TYR A 86 3.78 -1.34 6.44
CA TYR A 86 4.52 -0.29 7.15
C TYR A 86 3.65 0.96 7.39
N THR A 87 2.82 1.35 6.41
CA THR A 87 1.85 2.45 6.60
C THR A 87 0.80 2.09 7.64
N LEU A 88 0.29 0.86 7.63
CA LEU A 88 -0.66 0.39 8.65
C LEU A 88 -0.02 0.29 10.04
N TRP A 89 1.29 0.10 10.17
CA TRP A 89 1.97 0.20 11.46
C TRP A 89 2.12 1.64 11.96
N LYS A 90 2.17 2.63 11.06
CA LYS A 90 2.20 4.06 11.42
C LYS A 90 0.82 4.58 11.80
N LYS A 91 -0.25 4.04 11.20
CA LYS A 91 -1.64 4.39 11.46
C LYS A 91 -2.49 3.12 11.38
N ASP A 92 -2.68 2.48 12.53
CA ASP A 92 -3.32 1.17 12.64
C ASP A 92 -4.81 1.22 12.31
N ASP A 93 -5.52 2.25 12.75
CA ASP A 93 -6.93 2.52 12.44
C ASP A 93 -7.21 3.04 11.01
N LEU A 94 -6.22 3.01 10.10
CA LEU A 94 -6.39 3.46 8.71
C LEU A 94 -7.40 2.61 7.93
N LEU A 95 -7.49 1.31 8.23
CA LEU A 95 -8.38 0.36 7.57
C LEU A 95 -9.21 -0.42 8.58
N PRO A 96 -10.40 -0.90 8.20
CA PRO A 96 -11.14 -1.88 9.00
C PRO A 96 -10.33 -3.17 9.18
N PHE A 97 -10.50 -3.80 10.34
CA PHE A 97 -9.85 -5.07 10.66
C PHE A 97 -10.80 -6.25 10.50
N LEU A 98 -10.23 -7.39 10.13
CA LEU A 98 -10.92 -8.68 10.12
C LEU A 98 -10.12 -9.70 10.92
N SER A 99 -10.72 -10.19 12.01
CA SER A 99 -10.13 -11.25 12.83
C SER A 99 -10.32 -12.61 12.16
N THR A 100 -9.26 -13.42 12.16
CA THR A 100 -9.28 -14.80 11.64
C THR A 100 -8.83 -15.79 12.71
N PRO A 101 -9.26 -17.07 12.65
CA PRO A 101 -8.75 -18.09 13.54
C PRO A 101 -7.22 -18.26 13.38
N ALA A 102 -6.51 -18.54 14.47
CA ALA A 102 -5.05 -18.69 14.46
C ALA A 102 -4.54 -19.71 13.43
N ALA A 103 -5.31 -20.77 13.17
CA ALA A 103 -5.00 -21.79 12.17
C ALA A 103 -4.93 -21.25 10.73
N VAL A 104 -5.56 -20.10 10.45
CA VAL A 104 -5.59 -19.46 9.12
C VAL A 104 -4.38 -18.56 8.88
N ILE A 105 -3.72 -18.07 9.94
CA ILE A 105 -2.58 -17.16 9.82
C ILE A 105 -1.45 -17.73 8.96
N PRO A 106 -0.96 -18.97 9.16
CA PRO A 106 0.11 -19.53 8.33
C PRO A 106 -0.28 -19.60 6.84
N ILE A 107 -1.56 -19.87 6.56
CA ILE A 107 -2.10 -19.97 5.20
C ILE A 107 -2.06 -18.60 4.52
N LEU A 108 -2.52 -17.55 5.21
CA LEU A 108 -2.49 -16.17 4.70
C LEU A 108 -1.07 -15.65 4.51
N THR A 109 -0.15 -15.95 5.44
CA THR A 109 1.27 -15.57 5.29
C THR A 109 1.93 -16.24 4.08
N GLY A 110 1.41 -17.39 3.64
CA GLY A 110 1.82 -18.06 2.40
C GLY A 110 1.33 -17.37 1.11
N GLY A 111 0.53 -16.30 1.24
CA GLY A 111 -0.03 -15.52 0.15
C GLY A 111 -1.29 -16.11 -0.47
N ALA A 112 -2.00 -16.98 0.26
CA ALA A 112 -3.31 -17.48 -0.14
C ALA A 112 -4.41 -16.44 0.17
N ASP A 113 -5.49 -16.47 -0.61
CA ASP A 113 -6.64 -15.61 -0.37
C ASP A 113 -7.42 -16.06 0.88
N LEU A 114 -8.03 -15.09 1.57
CA LEU A 114 -8.92 -15.39 2.69
C LEU A 114 -10.28 -15.86 2.16
N MET A 115 -10.65 -17.10 2.47
CA MET A 115 -11.90 -17.72 2.03
C MET A 115 -12.94 -17.72 3.15
N ILE A 116 -14.21 -17.48 2.79
CA ILE A 116 -15.33 -17.78 3.69
C ILE A 116 -15.44 -19.32 3.80
N PRO A 117 -15.47 -19.90 5.01
CA PRO A 117 -15.60 -21.34 5.16
C PRO A 117 -16.92 -21.83 4.53
N GLY A 118 -16.82 -22.75 3.57
CA GLY A 118 -17.97 -23.32 2.85
C GLY A 118 -18.80 -24.34 3.64
N GLY A 119 -18.80 -24.27 4.97
CA GLY A 119 -19.48 -25.22 5.86
C GLY A 119 -20.59 -24.56 6.66
N ARG A 120 -21.79 -25.18 6.67
CA ARG A 120 -23.01 -24.75 7.37
C ARG A 120 -22.72 -24.21 8.78
N GLY A 121 -23.06 -22.95 9.01
CA GLY A 121 -23.50 -22.50 10.33
C GLY A 121 -24.96 -22.92 10.52
N VAL A 122 -25.18 -24.05 11.18
CA VAL A 122 -26.28 -24.34 12.11
C VAL A 122 -25.75 -25.32 13.14
#